data_AF-A0A350NPX7-F1
#
_entry.id   AF-A0A350NPX7-F1
#
_cell.length_a   1.000
_cell.length_b   1.000
_cell.length_c   1.000
_cell.angle_alpha   90.00
_cell.angle_beta   90.00
_cell.angle_gamma   90.00
#
_symmetry.space_group_name_H-M   'P 1'
#
loop_
_entity.id
_entity.type
_entity.pdbx_description
1 polymer ?
#
loop_
_entity_poly.entity_id
_entity_poly.type
_entity_poly.pdbx_seq_one_letter_code
_entity_poly.pdbx_strand_id
1 'polypeptide(L)' 'MDFKLTAEQEMLRKTVQEFAAKEVAPTAAQRDEDEQFSRDIYNKVGALGLTGIPFPEEYGGAGWDNLTYIIAVEELSRA' A
#
# COMPACT_ATOMS: atom_id res chain seq x y z
N MET A 1 -28.07 2.02 2.00
CA MET A 1 -26.77 1.92 1.31
C MET A 1 -25.74 2.48 2.27
N ASP A 2 -24.73 1.70 2.63
CA ASP A 2 -23.63 2.16 3.50
C ASP A 2 -22.41 2.39 2.62
N PHE A 3 -21.75 3.53 2.81
CA PHE A 3 -20.60 3.99 2.04
C PHE A 3 -19.35 4.15 2.91
N LYS A 4 -19.43 3.76 4.19
CA LYS A 4 -18.29 3.84 5.11
C LYS A 4 -17.37 2.64 4.88
N LEU A 5 -16.08 2.89 5.06
CA LEU A 5 -15.10 1.81 5.20
C LEU A 5 -15.32 1.07 6.52
N THR A 6 -14.95 -0.21 6.54
CA THR A 6 -14.85 -0.96 7.80
C THR A 6 -13.73 -0.38 8.66
N ALA A 7 -13.74 -0.70 9.97
CA ALA A 7 -12.67 -0.26 10.86
C ALA A 7 -11.28 -0.78 10.42
N GLU A 8 -11.23 -2.00 9.88
CA GLU A 8 -10.01 -2.63 9.37
C GLU A 8 -9.51 -1.93 8.09
N GLN A 9 -10.41 -1.63 7.16
CA GLN A 9 -10.09 -0.87 5.95
C GLN A 9 -9.58 0.54 6.28
N GLU A 10 -10.19 1.23 7.23
CA GLU A 10 -9.76 2.56 7.67
C GLU A 10 -8.40 2.52 8.40
N MET A 11 -8.14 1.46 9.16
CA MET A 11 -6.84 1.25 9.80
C MET A 11 -5.75 1.05 8.74
N LEU A 12 -5.97 0.15 7.78
CA LEU A 12 -5.04 -0.08 6.67
C LEU A 12 -4.79 1.21 5.90
N ARG A 13 -5.86 1.93 5.54
CA ARG A 13 -5.76 3.20 4.83
C ARG A 13 -4.80 4.17 5.51
N LYS A 14 -4.95 4.37 6.83
CA LYS A 14 -4.06 5.25 7.61
C LYS A 14 -2.61 4.74 7.63
N THR A 15 -2.41 3.45 7.83
CA THR A 15 -1.07 2.85 7.82
C THR A 15 -0.37 3.06 6.48
N VAL A 16 -1.08 2.82 5.37
CA VAL A 16 -0.53 2.99 4.02
C VAL A 16 -0.30 4.47 3.71
N GLN A 17 -1.22 5.35 4.08
CA GLN A 17 -1.08 6.80 3.92
C GLN A 17 0.18 7.32 4.64
N GLU A 18 0.40 6.91 5.88
CA GLU A 18 1.59 7.32 6.64
C GLU A 18 2.89 6.77 6.03
N PHE A 19 2.88 5.50 5.61
CA PHE A 19 4.01 4.91 4.92
C PHE A 19 4.34 5.66 3.63
N ALA A 20 3.33 5.95 2.81
CA ALA A 20 3.48 6.65 1.55
C ALA A 20 4.07 8.05 1.77
N ALA A 21 3.57 8.79 2.76
CA ALA A 21 4.08 10.13 3.10
C ALA A 21 5.53 10.12 3.64
N LYS A 22 5.91 9.09 4.41
CA LYS A 22 7.23 9.02 5.07
C LYS A 22 8.31 8.38 4.20
N GLU A 23 7.97 7.36 3.43
CA GLU A 23 8.94 6.50 2.73
C GLU A 23 8.90 6.67 1.20
N VAL A 24 7.73 7.00 0.62
CA VAL A 24 7.55 7.06 -0.84
C VAL A 24 7.72 8.50 -1.35
N ALA A 25 6.88 9.42 -0.85
CA ALA A 25 6.77 10.81 -1.31
C ALA A 25 8.09 11.61 -1.28
N PRO A 26 8.95 11.52 -0.24
CA PRO A 26 10.11 12.41 -0.14
C PRO A 26 11.12 12.31 -1.29
N THR A 27 11.13 11.17 -1.99
CA THR A 27 12.06 10.91 -3.10
C THR A 27 11.35 10.60 -4.41
N ALA A 28 10.01 10.68 -4.46
CA ALA A 28 9.22 10.25 -5.62
C ALA A 28 9.61 11.01 -6.90
N ALA A 29 9.62 12.36 -6.85
CA ALA A 29 9.95 13.18 -8.01
C ALA A 29 11.38 12.96 -8.54
N GLN A 30 12.36 12.81 -7.64
CA GLN A 30 13.75 12.54 -8.06
C GLN A 30 13.87 11.15 -8.70
N ARG A 31 13.22 10.13 -8.11
CA ARG A 31 13.23 8.77 -8.67
C ARG A 31 12.53 8.70 -10.03
N ASP A 32 11.51 9.53 -10.25
CA ASP A 32 10.83 9.65 -11.53
C ASP A 32 11.76 10.26 -12.60
N GLU A 33 12.38 11.41 -12.29
CA GLU A 33 13.34 12.08 -13.19
C GLU A 33 14.55 11.18 -13.52
N ASP A 34 15.03 10.41 -12.55
CA ASP A 34 16.16 9.49 -12.73
C ASP A 34 15.77 8.13 -13.34
N GLU A 35 14.49 7.91 -13.63
CA GLU A 35 13.93 6.62 -14.09
C GLU A 35 14.28 5.42 -13.18
N GLN A 36 14.33 5.66 -11.86
CA GLN A 36 14.80 4.69 -10.88
C GLN A 36 13.68 3.98 -10.12
N PHE A 37 13.68 2.64 -10.21
CA PHE A 37 12.88 1.80 -9.35
C PHE A 37 13.58 1.50 -8.02
N SER A 38 13.04 2.01 -6.91
CA SER A 38 13.59 1.76 -5.57
C SER A 38 13.20 0.37 -5.05
N ARG A 39 14.16 -0.57 -5.06
CA ARG A 39 13.97 -1.90 -4.47
C ARG A 39 13.81 -1.86 -2.95
N ASP A 40 14.42 -0.89 -2.28
CA ASP A 40 14.30 -0.72 -0.84
C ASP A 40 12.85 -0.41 -0.43
N ILE A 41 12.25 0.60 -1.08
CA ILE A 41 10.85 0.97 -0.84
C ILE A 41 9.93 -0.21 -1.17
N TYR A 42 10.17 -0.89 -2.30
CA TYR A 42 9.36 -2.06 -2.67
C TYR A 42 9.45 -3.19 -1.63
N ASN A 43 10.64 -3.47 -1.10
CA ASN A 43 10.79 -4.48 -0.05
C ASN A 43 10.06 -4.08 1.24
N LYS A 44 10.04 -2.79 1.59
CA LYS A 44 9.24 -2.28 2.73
C LYS A 44 7.73 -2.46 2.50
N VAL A 45 7.24 -2.18 1.28
CA VAL A 45 5.84 -2.45 0.88
C VAL A 45 5.51 -3.94 1.03
N GLY A 46 6.43 -4.82 0.64
CA GLY A 46 6.33 -6.27 0.84
C GLY A 46 6.26 -6.67 2.31
N ALA A 47 7.13 -6.11 3.16
CA ALA A 47 7.14 -6.36 4.59
C ALA A 47 5.86 -5.90 5.32
N LEU A 48 5.13 -4.93 4.75
CA LEU A 48 3.81 -4.51 5.21
C LEU A 48 2.66 -5.42 4.72
N GLY A 49 2.95 -6.46 3.94
CA GLY A 49 1.93 -7.38 3.40
C GLY A 49 1.14 -6.81 2.22
N LEU A 50 1.50 -5.62 1.72
CA LEU A 50 0.72 -4.90 0.70
C LEU A 50 0.82 -5.51 -0.71
N THR A 51 1.83 -6.35 -0.95
CA THR A 51 2.04 -7.00 -2.25
C THR A 51 1.15 -8.23 -2.48
N GLY A 52 0.47 -8.71 -1.43
CA GLY A 52 -0.29 -9.95 -1.47
C GLY A 52 -1.70 -9.84 -0.87
N ILE A 53 -2.28 -8.64 -0.80
CA ILE A 53 -3.51 -8.37 -0.04
C ILE A 53 -4.66 -9.35 -0.36
N PRO A 54 -5.06 -9.56 -1.62
CA PRO A 54 -6.22 -10.40 -1.94
C PRO A 54 -5.90 -11.89 -1.99
N PHE A 55 -4.63 -12.28 -1.81
CA PHE A 55 -4.22 -13.68 -1.91
C PHE A 55 -4.38 -14.40 -0.57
N PRO A 56 -4.76 -15.68 -0.56
CA PRO A 56 -4.82 -16.49 0.65
C PRO A 56 -3.49 -16.57 1.41
N GLU A 57 -3.58 -16.68 2.74
CA GLU A 57 -2.42 -16.83 3.63
C GLU A 57 -1.56 -18.08 3.32
N GLU A 58 -2.17 -19.16 2.81
CA GLU A 58 -1.44 -20.37 2.41
C GLU A 58 -0.40 -20.12 1.30
N TYR A 59 -0.56 -19.03 0.54
CA TYR A 59 0.40 -18.58 -0.48
C TYR A 59 1.27 -17.39 -0.02
N GLY A 60 1.18 -17.02 1.26
CA GLY A 60 1.86 -15.85 1.82
C GLY A 60 1.16 -14.51 1.57
N GLY A 61 -0.11 -14.52 1.19
CA GLY A 61 -0.94 -13.31 1.07
C GLY A 61 -1.57 -12.88 2.39
N ALA A 62 -2.30 -11.77 2.38
CA ALA A 62 -2.96 -11.24 3.58
C ALA A 62 -4.40 -11.76 3.78
N GLY A 63 -5.02 -12.35 2.76
CA GLY A 63 -6.36 -12.92 2.82
C GLY A 63 -7.50 -11.90 2.89
N TRP A 64 -7.28 -10.64 2.52
CA TRP A 64 -8.31 -9.58 2.59
C TRP A 64 -9.05 -9.43 1.26
N ASP A 65 -10.09 -8.60 1.23
CA ASP A 65 -10.90 -8.41 0.04
C ASP A 65 -10.26 -7.46 -1.00
N ASN A 66 -10.87 -7.41 -2.19
CA ASN A 66 -10.41 -6.51 -3.26
C ASN A 66 -10.60 -5.03 -2.93
N LEU A 67 -11.59 -4.68 -2.11
CA LEU A 67 -11.81 -3.27 -1.73
C LEU A 67 -10.63 -2.77 -0.90
N THR A 68 -10.20 -3.57 0.08
CA THR A 68 -8.98 -3.35 0.85
C THR A 68 -7.76 -3.19 -0.05
N TYR A 69 -7.58 -4.09 -1.01
CA TYR A 69 -6.47 -4.01 -1.95
C TYR A 69 -6.46 -2.67 -2.70
N ILE A 70 -7.62 -2.25 -3.21
CA ILE A 70 -7.74 -0.98 -3.94
C ILE A 70 -7.50 0.24 -3.04
N ILE A 71 -7.90 0.20 -1.76
CA ILE A 71 -7.60 1.27 -0.80
C ILE A 71 -6.08 1.42 -0.60
N ALA A 72 -5.34 0.31 -0.49
CA ALA A 72 -3.88 0.37 -0.38
C ALA A 72 -3.24 0.94 -1.65
N VAL A 73 -3.73 0.54 -2.83
CA VAL A 73 -3.26 1.09 -4.12
C VAL A 73 -3.54 2.59 -4.20
N GLU A 74 -4.74 3.04 -3.81
CA GLU A 74 -5.11 4.45 -3.83
C GLU A 74 -4.18 5.29 -2.96
N GLU A 75 -3.92 4.87 -1.72
CA GLU A 75 -3.08 5.64 -0.79
C GLU A 75 -1.60 5.61 -1.20
N LEU A 76 -1.07 4.50 -1.75
CA LEU A 76 0.28 4.47 -2.31
C LEU A 76 0.43 5.39 -3.53
N SER A 77 -0.60 5.47 -4.37
CA SER A 77 -0.59 6.28 -5.60
C SER A 77 -0.79 7.77 -5.36
N ARG A 78 -1.14 8.16 -4.12
CA ARG A 78 -1.33 9.56 -3.73
C ARG A 78 -0.01 10.28 -3.43
N ALA A 79 1.07 9.51 -3.22
CA ALA A 79 2.39 9.99 -2.82
C ALA A 79 3.32 10.34 -4.00
#